data_AF-W7L0D3-F1
#
_entry.id   AF-W7L0D3-F1
#
_cell.length_a   1.000
_cell.length_b   1.000
_cell.length_c   1.000
_cell.angle_alpha   90.00
_cell.angle_beta   90.00
_cell.angle_gamma   90.00
#
_symmetry.space_group_name_H-M   'P 1'
#
loop_
_entity.id
_entity.type
_entity.pdbx_description
1 polymer ?
#
loop_
_entity_poly.entity_id
_entity_poly.type
_entity_poly.pdbx_seq_one_letter_code
_entity_poly.pdbx_strand_id
1 'polypeptide(L)' 'MITFSYLTIFLLLAILSTIFDMKIFDYTFFESLRNLLFSEIATGRMIIIFTVLIGLASSAAVDFRLLKARKKKHPS' A
#
# COMPACT_ATOMS: atom_id res chain seq x y z
N MET A 1 -3.06 -7.62 -13.23
CA MET A 1 -3.90 -6.45 -12.86
C MET A 1 -3.02 -5.50 -12.09
N ILE A 2 -3.12 -4.19 -12.35
CA ILE A 2 -2.21 -3.20 -11.77
C ILE A 2 -2.41 -3.11 -10.25
N THR A 3 -3.60 -3.48 -9.79
CA THR A 3 -3.93 -3.63 -8.36
C THR A 3 -3.16 -4.73 -7.66
N PHE A 4 -2.88 -5.86 -8.33
CA PHE A 4 -2.06 -6.93 -7.76
C PHE A 4 -0.61 -6.47 -7.57
N SER A 5 -0.04 -5.80 -8.57
CA SER A 5 1.30 -5.21 -8.47
C SER A 5 1.38 -4.13 -7.40
N TYR A 6 0.36 -3.29 -7.26
CA TYR A 6 0.27 -2.30 -6.18
C TYR A 6 0.25 -2.96 -4.79
N LEU A 7 -0.55 -4.01 -4.59
CA LEU A 7 -0.60 -4.75 -3.34
C LEU A 7 0.74 -5.40 -3.00
N THR A 8 1.43 -5.99 -3.98
CA THR A 8 2.75 -6.59 -3.78
C THR A 8 3.80 -5.55 -3.41
N ILE A 9 3.82 -4.40 -4.08
CA ILE A 9 4.76 -3.30 -3.76
C ILE A 9 4.46 -2.76 -2.36
N PHE A 10 3.18 -2.57 -2.03
CA PHE A 10 2.77 -2.11 -0.71
C PHE A 10 3.22 -3.08 0.40
N LEU A 11 3.02 -4.39 0.18
CA LEU A 11 3.47 -5.42 1.10
C LEU A 11 5.00 -5.40 1.27
N LEU A 12 5.76 -5.29 0.17
CA LEU A 12 7.22 -5.21 0.21
C LEU A 12 7.71 -3.99 0.99
N LEU A 13 7.09 -2.82 0.73
CA LEU A 13 7.41 -1.58 1.43
C LEU A 13 7.09 -1.68 2.92
N ALA A 14 5.97 -2.30 3.30
CA ALA A 14 5.61 -2.51 4.69
C ALA A 14 6.64 -3.41 5.42
N ILE A 15 7.08 -4.51 4.78
CA ILE A 15 8.10 -5.40 5.34
C ILE A 15 9.44 -4.66 5.47
N LEU A 16 9.85 -3.92 4.44
CA LEU A 16 11.10 -3.17 4.46
C LEU A 16 11.08 -2.09 5.57
N SER A 17 9.98 -1.35 5.69
CA SER A 17 9.80 -0.35 6.74
C SER A 17 9.81 -0.99 8.13
N THR A 18 9.21 -2.18 8.30
CA THR A 18 9.26 -2.93 9.56
C THR A 18 10.69 -3.32 9.94
N ILE A 19 11.50 -3.75 8.96
CA ILE A 19 12.92 -4.10 9.16
C ILE A 19 13.74 -2.87 9.57
N PHE A 20 13.49 -1.72 8.94
CA PHE A 20 14.11 -0.44 9.32
C PHE A 20 13.74 -0.04 10.75
N ASP A 21 12.47 -0.11 11.12
CA ASP A 21 12.01 0.20 12.48
C ASP A 21 12.65 -0.74 13.52
N MET A 22 12.81 -2.02 13.18
CA MET A 22 13.52 -3.01 14.00
C MET A 22 14.98 -2.61 14.26
N LYS A 23 15.66 -2.05 13.24
CA LYS A 23 17.07 -1.65 13.31
C LYS A 23 17.29 -0.30 14.00
N ILE A 24 16.32 0.61 13.90
CA ILE A 24 16.43 1.98 14.44
C ILE A 24 15.99 2.03 15.91
N PHE A 25 14.95 1.29 16.27
CA PHE A 25 14.29 1.39 17.57
C PHE A 25 14.47 0.15 18.47
N ASP A 26 15.27 -0.84 18.05
CA ASP A 26 15.51 -2.11 18.75
C ASP A 26 14.24 -2.87 19.16
N TYR A 27 13.12 -2.63 18.46
CA TYR A 27 11.87 -3.34 18.67
C TYR A 27 11.90 -4.73 18.06
N THR A 28 11.13 -5.65 18.62
CA THR A 28 10.98 -7.01 18.08
C THR A 28 10.21 -6.99 16.75
N PHE A 29 10.44 -7.92 15.80
CA PHE A 29 9.75 -7.93 14.48
C PHE A 29 8.23 -7.79 14.58
N PHE A 30 7.59 -8.55 15.47
CA PHE A 30 6.15 -8.48 15.71
C PHE A 30 5.71 -7.16 16.33
N GLU A 31 6.58 -6.53 17.11
CA GLU A 31 6.34 -5.29 17.81
C GLU A 31 6.50 -4.10 16.88
N SER A 32 7.50 -4.12 16.00
CA SER A 32 7.63 -3.19 14.87
C SER A 32 6.49 -3.36 13.88
N LEU A 33 6.10 -4.60 13.54
CA LEU A 33 4.99 -4.85 12.61
C LEU A 33 3.66 -4.38 13.22
N ARG A 34 3.44 -4.67 14.51
CA ARG A 34 2.27 -4.19 15.23
C ARG A 34 2.32 -2.69 15.43
N ASN A 35 3.49 -2.08 15.64
CA ASN A 35 3.59 -0.63 15.72
C ASN A 35 3.31 0.01 14.35
N LEU A 36 3.86 -0.55 13.29
CA LEU A 36 3.64 -0.05 11.94
C LEU A 36 2.18 -0.18 11.49
N LEU A 37 1.50 -1.27 11.87
CA LEU A 37 0.10 -1.52 11.51
C LEU A 37 -0.92 -0.97 12.51
N PHE A 38 -0.56 -0.85 13.79
CA PHE A 38 -1.47 -0.56 14.90
C PHE A 38 -0.98 0.49 15.92
N SER A 39 0.25 1.04 15.85
CA SER A 39 0.74 1.94 16.91
C SER A 39 -0.06 3.22 17.01
N GLU A 40 -0.30 3.58 18.26
CA GLU A 40 -0.99 4.75 18.80
C GLU A 40 -0.17 6.04 18.69
N ILE A 41 0.43 6.30 17.52
CA ILE A 41 0.94 7.63 17.17
C ILE A 41 -0.05 8.18 16.17
N ALA A 42 -1.01 8.99 16.63
CA ALA A 42 -2.15 9.49 15.85
C ALA A 42 -1.78 10.02 14.45
N THR A 43 -0.56 10.55 14.29
CA THR A 43 -0.02 11.05 13.02
C THR A 43 0.45 9.95 12.07
N GLY A 44 1.09 8.88 12.58
CA GLY A 44 1.61 7.78 11.76
C GLY A 44 0.50 6.94 11.10
N ARG A 45 -0.59 6.71 11.85
CA ARG A 45 -1.77 5.99 11.36
C ARG A 45 -2.44 6.69 10.19
N MET A 46 -2.57 8.02 10.28
CA MET A 46 -3.19 8.83 9.22
C MET A 46 -2.39 8.77 7.92
N ILE A 47 -1.06 8.84 7.98
CA ILE A 47 -0.20 8.78 6.80
C ILE A 47 -0.37 7.43 6.09
N ILE A 48 -0.28 6.32 6.83
CA ILE A 48 -0.40 4.98 6.23
C ILE A 48 -1.80 4.79 5.59
N ILE A 49 -2.87 5.16 6.31
CA ILE A 49 -4.24 5.06 5.80
C ILE A 49 -4.46 5.93 4.55
N PHE A 50 -3.98 7.18 4.55
CA PHE A 50 -4.08 8.06 3.38
C PHE A 50 -3.29 7.52 2.19
N THR A 51 -2.08 7.00 2.43
CA THR A 51 -1.22 6.46 1.37
C THR A 51 -1.85 5.20 0.75
N VAL A 52 -2.45 4.34 1.58
CA VAL A 52 -3.22 3.17 1.13
C VAL A 52 -4.45 3.59 0.33
N LEU A 53 -5.24 4.54 0.83
CA LEU A 53 -6.44 5.02 0.14
C LEU A 53 -6.10 5.65 -1.23
N ILE A 54 -5.09 6.52 -1.28
CA ILE A 54 -4.66 7.17 -2.53
C ILE A 54 -4.12 6.14 -3.51
N GLY A 55 -3.30 5.19 -3.05
CA GLY A 55 -2.73 4.18 -3.93
C GLY A 55 -3.77 3.16 -4.42
N LEU A 56 -4.75 2.80 -3.59
CA LEU A 56 -5.91 2.01 -4.02
C LEU A 56 -6.77 2.77 -5.02
N ALA A 57 -7.10 4.04 -4.76
CA ALA A 57 -7.89 4.86 -5.67
C ALA A 57 -7.18 5.05 -7.02
N SER A 58 -5.87 5.31 -7.01
CA SER A 58 -5.05 5.44 -8.22
C SER A 58 -4.99 4.12 -9.00
N SER A 59 -4.73 3.00 -8.31
CA SER A 59 -4.70 1.69 -8.94
C SER A 59 -6.05 1.30 -9.54
N ALA A 60 -7.14 1.51 -8.81
CA ALA A 60 -8.50 1.28 -9.29
C ALA A 60 -8.83 2.18 -10.49
N ALA A 61 -8.48 3.47 -10.45
CA ALA A 61 -8.68 4.38 -11.56
C ALA A 61 -7.93 3.95 -12.83
N VAL A 62 -6.70 3.45 -12.68
CA VAL A 62 -5.91 2.95 -13.80
C VAL A 62 -6.50 1.65 -14.37
N ASP A 63 -6.91 0.70 -13.52
CA ASP A 63 -7.59 -0.53 -13.97
C ASP A 63 -8.93 -0.20 -14.64
N PHE A 64 -9.73 0.74 -14.11
CA PHE A 64 -10.96 1.24 -14.74
C PHE A 64 -10.71 1.89 -16.10
N ARG A 65 -9.66 2.71 -16.22
CA ARG A 65 -9.28 3.35 -17.49
C ARG A 65 -8.81 2.31 -18.51
N LEU A 66 -8.06 1.30 -18.08
CA LEU A 66 -7.60 0.20 -18.93
C LEU A 66 -8.78 -0.65 -19.43
N LEU A 67 -9.76 -0.93 -18.57
CA LEU A 67 -11.00 -1.63 -18.93
C LEU A 67 -11.83 -0.82 -19.93
N LYS A 68 -11.98 0.49 -19.73
CA LYS A 68 -12.69 1.39 -20.66
C LYS A 68 -11.96 1.51 -22.01
N ALA A 69 -10.63 1.56 -22.00
CA ALA A 69 -9.82 1.59 -23.22
C ALA A 69 -9.91 0.29 -24.03
N ARG A 70 -9.95 -0.87 -23.36
CA ARG A 70 -10.18 -2.16 -24.01
C ARG A 70 -11.56 -2.26 -24.66
N LYS A 71 -12.61 -1.73 -24.00
CA LYS A 71 -13.97 -1.66 -24.60
C LYS A 71 -14.04 -0.75 -25.83
N LYS A 72 -13.25 0.33 -25.91
CA LYS A 72 -13.25 1.26 -27.05
C LYS A 72 -12.45 0.75 -28.25
N LYS A 73 -11.51 -0.18 -28.05
CA LYS A 73 -10.64 -0.73 -29.12
C LYS A 73 -11.27 -1.89 -29.90
N HIS A 74 -12.38 -2.46 -29.41
CA HIS A 74 -13.26 -3.35 -30.17
C HIS A 74 -14.65 -2.72 -30.34
N PRO A 75 -14.81 -1.74 -31.24
CA PRO A 75 -16.11 -1.52 -31.84
C PRO A 75 -16.32 -2.69 -32.81
N SER A 76 -17.18 -3.63 -32.43
CA SER A 76 -17.83 -4.54 -33.36
C SER A 76 -18.55 -3.75 -34.45
#